data_AF-A0A849T8K2-F1
#
_entry.id   AF-A0A849T8K2-F1
#
_cell.length_a   1.000
_cell.length_b   1.000
_cell.length_c   1.000
_cell.angle_alpha   90.00
_cell.angle_beta   90.00
_cell.angle_gamma   90.00
#
_symmetry.space_group_name_H-M   'P 1'
#
loop_
_entity.id
_entity.type
_entity.pdbx_description
1 polymer ?
#
loop_
_entity_poly.entity_id
_entity_poly.type
_entity_poly.pdbx_seq_one_letter_code
_entity_poly.pdbx_strand_id
1 'polypeptide(L)'
;MVFVKKFIHEKYNSTAITIGQIIFTRKLNHEQYKRTIITHILKTHDSNYFSLVCAVLTTSSYLFSHLLKFSHAQWIVGTALIVILPNRKMGIYKSFQRILGTVAGVILSAFFISFFQDPKILIFMVFCTSFFLPMGLSKNYWIGNVAIAALILFFLEFASPQSIEGHHLAYWRIVDISIGSIVGVIAALFLSDSSTQNA
;
A
#
# COMPACT_ATOMS: atom_id res chain seq x y z
N MET A 1 -35.78 19.57 -36.63
CA MET A 1 -35.41 18.64 -35.52
C MET A 1 -34.27 17.65 -35.89
N VAL A 2 -34.06 17.32 -37.16
CA VAL A 2 -32.99 16.39 -37.61
C VAL A 2 -31.56 16.97 -37.51
N PHE A 3 -31.39 18.26 -37.74
CA PHE A 3 -30.07 18.92 -37.75
C PHE A 3 -29.42 19.01 -36.35
N VAL A 4 -30.23 19.24 -35.31
CA VAL A 4 -29.76 19.36 -33.92
C VAL A 4 -29.26 18.02 -33.38
N LYS A 5 -29.95 16.91 -33.70
CA LYS A 5 -29.49 15.56 -33.30
C LYS A 5 -28.15 15.19 -33.94
N LYS A 6 -27.95 15.52 -35.23
CA LYS A 6 -26.70 15.24 -35.94
C LYS A 6 -25.53 16.04 -35.35
N PHE A 7 -25.75 17.33 -35.06
CA PHE A 7 -24.74 18.21 -34.47
C PHE A 7 -24.35 17.81 -33.03
N ILE A 8 -25.31 17.37 -32.21
CA ILE A 8 -25.04 16.88 -30.84
C ILE A 8 -24.26 15.55 -30.88
N HIS A 9 -24.61 14.63 -31.78
CA HIS A 9 -23.96 13.33 -31.89
C HIS A 9 -22.51 13.44 -32.42
N GLU A 10 -22.24 14.41 -33.29
CA GLU A 10 -20.91 14.68 -33.86
C GLU A 10 -19.96 15.33 -32.84
N LYS A 11 -20.46 16.29 -32.04
CA LYS A 11 -19.68 16.93 -30.95
C LYS A 11 -19.43 15.96 -29.78
N TYR A 12 -20.38 15.07 -29.47
CA TYR A 12 -20.23 14.04 -28.43
C TYR A 12 -19.18 12.99 -28.80
N ASN A 13 -19.17 12.50 -30.05
CA ASN A 13 -18.12 11.57 -30.51
C ASN A 13 -16.73 12.22 -30.52
N SER A 14 -16.61 13.49 -30.93
CA SER A 14 -15.33 14.21 -30.95
C SER A 14 -14.74 14.44 -29.56
N THR A 15 -15.58 14.78 -28.57
CA THR A 15 -15.15 14.96 -27.17
C THR A 15 -14.84 13.64 -26.48
N ALA A 16 -15.63 12.58 -26.72
CA ALA A 16 -15.36 11.24 -26.19
C ALA A 16 -14.05 10.65 -26.75
N ILE A 17 -13.77 10.83 -28.04
CA ILE A 17 -12.50 10.43 -28.66
C ILE A 17 -11.34 11.22 -28.07
N THR A 18 -11.48 12.53 -27.88
CA THR A 18 -10.43 13.37 -27.29
C THR A 18 -10.13 12.97 -25.84
N ILE A 19 -11.15 12.71 -25.02
CA ILE A 19 -10.99 12.24 -23.64
C ILE A 19 -10.35 10.85 -23.60
N GLY A 20 -10.79 9.95 -24.49
CA GLY A 20 -10.20 8.61 -24.65
C GLY A 20 -8.72 8.67 -25.03
N GLN A 21 -8.35 9.55 -25.95
CA GLN A 21 -6.96 9.79 -26.36
C GLN A 21 -6.12 10.36 -25.22
N ILE A 22 -6.65 11.31 -24.43
CA ILE A 22 -5.95 11.90 -23.27
C ILE A 22 -5.74 10.86 -22.15
N ILE A 23 -6.75 10.03 -21.86
CA ILE A 23 -6.65 8.96 -20.86
C ILE A 23 -5.66 7.89 -21.33
N PHE A 24 -5.72 7.52 -22.61
CA PHE A 24 -4.83 6.52 -23.21
C PHE A 24 -3.37 6.99 -23.26
N THR A 25 -3.11 8.23 -23.69
CA THR A 25 -1.75 8.82 -23.68
C THR A 25 -1.22 9.02 -22.27
N ARG A 26 -2.04 9.42 -21.29
CA ARG A 26 -1.63 9.42 -19.88
C ARG A 26 -1.24 8.03 -19.40
N LYS A 27 -2.02 7.00 -19.74
CA LYS A 27 -1.74 5.61 -19.34
C LYS A 27 -0.45 5.09 -19.99
N LEU A 28 -0.23 5.38 -21.28
CA LEU A 28 1.01 5.05 -21.98
C LEU A 28 2.23 5.73 -21.37
N ASN A 29 2.14 7.03 -21.05
CA ASN A 29 3.23 7.74 -20.38
C ASN A 29 3.51 7.19 -18.98
N HIS A 30 2.50 6.74 -18.24
CA HIS A 30 2.67 6.18 -16.90
C HIS A 30 3.31 4.79 -16.93
N GLU A 31 2.98 3.97 -17.93
CA GLU A 31 3.59 2.66 -18.17
C GLU A 31 5.02 2.79 -18.72
N GLN A 32 5.28 3.77 -19.60
CA GLN A 32 6.63 4.11 -20.04
C GLN A 32 7.48 4.67 -18.89
N TYR A 33 6.94 5.55 -18.05
CA TYR A 33 7.62 6.07 -16.85
C TYR A 33 7.95 4.95 -15.87
N LYS A 34 6.99 4.05 -15.58
CA LYS A 34 7.26 2.84 -14.79
C LYS A 34 8.34 1.97 -15.40
N ARG A 35 8.30 1.73 -16.71
CA ARG A 35 9.32 0.93 -17.41
C ARG A 35 10.70 1.59 -17.31
N THR A 36 10.81 2.90 -17.52
CA THR A 36 12.07 3.63 -17.41
C THR A 36 12.60 3.64 -15.97
N ILE A 37 11.73 3.78 -14.97
CA ILE A 37 12.10 3.66 -13.55
C ILE A 37 12.56 2.24 -13.24
N ILE A 38 11.83 1.21 -13.69
CA ILE A 38 12.19 -0.20 -13.46
C ILE A 38 13.49 -0.54 -14.17
N THR A 39 13.67 -0.15 -15.43
CA THR A 39 14.93 -0.37 -16.13
C THR A 39 16.06 0.42 -15.51
N HIS A 40 15.82 1.63 -14.99
CA HIS A 40 16.83 2.37 -14.25
C HIS A 40 17.18 1.72 -12.90
N ILE A 41 16.19 1.21 -12.16
CA ILE A 41 16.39 0.43 -10.92
C ILE A 41 17.17 -0.86 -11.21
N LEU A 42 16.83 -1.57 -12.29
CA LEU A 42 17.51 -2.80 -12.72
C LEU A 42 18.93 -2.54 -13.25
N LYS A 43 19.17 -1.35 -13.83
CA LYS A 43 20.42 -0.96 -14.47
C LYS A 43 21.33 -0.13 -13.55
N THR A 44 20.87 0.20 -12.34
CA THR A 44 21.74 0.74 -11.29
C THR A 44 22.70 -0.39 -10.87
N HIS A 45 23.98 -0.08 -10.83
CA HIS A 45 25.13 -1.01 -10.90
C HIS A 45 25.29 -1.98 -9.69
N ASP A 46 24.28 -2.09 -8.81
CA ASP A 46 24.23 -2.92 -7.59
C ASP A 46 22.99 -3.86 -7.52
N SER A 47 22.38 -4.19 -8.66
CA SER A 47 21.16 -5.02 -8.75
C SER A 47 21.24 -6.36 -7.97
N ASN A 48 22.42 -6.97 -7.93
CA ASN A 48 22.66 -8.22 -7.18
C ASN A 48 22.70 -7.98 -5.66
N TYR A 49 23.33 -6.91 -5.21
CA TYR A 49 23.42 -6.57 -3.78
C TYR A 49 22.05 -6.20 -3.22
N PHE A 50 21.26 -5.39 -3.94
CA PHE A 50 19.90 -5.06 -3.54
C PHE A 50 19.02 -6.31 -3.41
N SER A 51 19.11 -7.22 -4.38
CA SER A 51 18.34 -8.47 -4.38
C SER A 51 18.76 -9.39 -3.23
N LEU A 52 20.06 -9.46 -2.92
CA LEU A 52 20.59 -10.20 -1.77
C LEU A 52 20.11 -9.61 -0.45
N VAL A 53 20.14 -8.29 -0.27
CA VAL A 53 19.62 -7.61 0.93
C VAL A 53 18.13 -7.90 1.11
N CYS A 54 17.34 -7.82 0.04
CA CYS A 54 15.92 -8.18 0.07
C CYS A 54 15.71 -9.63 0.52
N ALA A 55 16.44 -10.58 -0.06
CA ALA A 55 16.34 -11.99 0.26
C ALA A 55 16.74 -12.26 1.72
N VAL A 56 17.92 -11.81 2.14
CA VAL A 56 18.45 -12.06 3.50
C VAL A 56 17.54 -11.44 4.56
N LEU A 57 17.10 -10.19 4.40
CA LEU A 57 16.30 -9.53 5.42
C LEU A 57 14.88 -10.06 5.49
N THR A 58 14.25 -10.41 4.37
CA THR A 58 12.91 -11.01 4.38
C THR A 58 12.93 -12.43 4.95
N THR A 59 13.92 -13.24 4.59
CA THR A 59 14.14 -14.57 5.19
C THR A 59 14.43 -14.46 6.68
N SER A 60 15.32 -13.56 7.10
CA SER A 60 15.63 -13.33 8.51
C SER A 60 14.40 -12.87 9.29
N SER A 61 13.57 -11.99 8.71
CA SER A 61 12.32 -11.54 9.31
C SER A 61 11.34 -12.70 9.51
N TYR A 62 11.24 -13.59 8.52
CA TYR A 62 10.40 -14.78 8.60
C TYR A 62 10.89 -15.73 9.70
N LEU A 63 12.19 -16.03 9.73
CA LEU A 63 12.79 -16.88 10.76
C LEU A 63 12.59 -16.29 12.16
N PHE A 64 12.87 -15.00 12.32
CA PHE A 64 12.69 -14.29 13.59
C PHE A 64 11.24 -14.35 14.05
N SER A 65 10.29 -14.12 13.13
CA SER A 65 8.87 -14.20 13.44
C SER A 65 8.42 -15.61 13.82
N HIS A 66 8.98 -16.64 13.19
CA HIS A 66 8.67 -18.03 13.48
C HIS A 66 9.22 -18.47 14.83
N LEU A 67 10.47 -18.08 15.15
CA LEU A 67 11.12 -18.38 16.42
C LEU A 67 10.39 -17.75 17.61
N LEU A 68 9.89 -16.53 17.45
CA LEU A 68 9.10 -15.84 18.47
C LEU A 68 7.64 -16.28 18.53
N LYS A 69 7.22 -17.26 17.71
CA LYS A 69 5.85 -17.76 17.61
C LYS A 69 4.82 -16.65 17.39
N PHE A 70 5.17 -15.59 16.66
CA PHE A 70 4.17 -14.60 16.27
C PHE A 70 3.13 -15.28 15.38
N SER A 71 1.86 -15.08 15.69
CA SER A 71 0.74 -15.67 14.94
C SER A 71 0.70 -15.22 13.47
N HIS A 72 1.46 -14.19 13.11
CA HIS A 72 1.16 -13.32 11.98
C HIS A 72 2.39 -12.94 11.11
N ALA A 73 3.33 -13.87 10.97
CA ALA A 73 4.60 -13.69 10.25
C ALA A 73 4.48 -13.08 8.84
N GLN A 74 3.41 -13.41 8.11
CA GLN A 74 3.15 -12.89 6.77
C GLN A 74 3.05 -11.35 6.72
N TRP A 75 2.56 -10.71 7.79
CA TRP A 75 2.41 -9.26 7.83
C TRP A 75 3.75 -8.55 8.00
N ILE A 76 4.65 -9.12 8.81
CA ILE A 76 6.00 -8.61 9.01
C ILE A 76 6.78 -8.69 7.70
N VAL A 77 6.81 -9.87 7.07
CA VAL A 77 7.54 -10.11 5.83
C VAL A 77 6.99 -9.28 4.67
N GLY A 78 5.67 -9.28 4.49
CA GLY A 78 5.00 -8.46 3.48
C GLY A 78 5.30 -6.97 3.69
N THR A 79 5.51 -6.56 4.95
CA THR A 79 5.87 -5.19 5.25
C THR A 79 7.27 -4.83 4.91
N ALA A 80 8.24 -5.62 5.36
CA ALA A 80 9.64 -5.45 5.00
C ALA A 80 9.77 -5.32 3.48
N LEU A 81 9.15 -6.22 2.71
CA LEU A 81 9.24 -6.22 1.25
C LEU A 81 8.69 -4.93 0.60
N ILE A 82 7.62 -4.35 1.15
CA ILE A 82 7.01 -3.13 0.60
C ILE A 82 7.88 -1.89 0.86
N VAL A 83 8.61 -1.86 1.98
CA VAL A 83 9.36 -0.68 2.40
C VAL A 83 10.84 -0.73 2.04
N ILE A 84 11.39 -1.91 1.76
CA ILE A 84 12.74 -2.06 1.20
C ILE A 84 12.72 -1.50 -0.22
N LEU A 85 13.34 -0.34 -0.39
CA LEU A 85 13.37 0.40 -1.64
C LEU A 85 14.82 0.75 -1.99
N PRO A 86 15.16 0.84 -3.30
CA PRO A 86 16.50 1.25 -3.72
C PRO A 86 16.88 2.65 -3.23
N ASN A 87 15.89 3.54 -3.08
CA ASN A 87 16.09 4.87 -2.55
C ASN A 87 15.88 4.88 -1.02
N ARG A 88 16.95 5.12 -0.27
CA ARG A 88 16.94 5.19 1.21
C ARG A 88 15.87 6.11 1.77
N LYS A 89 15.81 7.36 1.30
CA LYS A 89 14.85 8.35 1.82
C LYS A 89 13.42 7.90 1.59
N MET A 90 13.16 7.32 0.41
CA MET A 90 11.85 6.77 0.08
C MET A 90 11.48 5.57 0.96
N GLY A 91 12.42 4.66 1.21
CA GLY A 91 12.23 3.49 2.09
C GLY A 91 11.87 3.90 3.52
N ILE A 92 12.67 4.81 4.10
CA ILE A 92 12.42 5.36 5.44
C ILE A 92 11.05 6.06 5.50
N TYR A 93 10.75 6.92 4.51
CA TYR A 93 9.48 7.62 4.48
C TYR A 93 8.29 6.65 4.38
N LYS A 94 8.38 5.63 3.51
CA LYS A 94 7.34 4.59 3.44
C LYS A 94 7.19 3.81 4.73
N SER A 95 8.27 3.48 5.44
CA SER A 95 8.20 2.85 6.76
C SER A 95 7.39 3.69 7.74
N PHE A 96 7.67 4.99 7.83
CA PHE A 96 6.88 5.90 8.68
C PHE A 96 5.42 6.00 8.25
N GLN A 97 5.15 6.14 6.95
CA GLN A 97 3.79 6.18 6.42
C GLN A 97 3.02 4.90 6.75
N ARG A 98 3.70 3.75 6.76
CA ARG A 98 3.06 2.47 7.08
C ARG A 98 2.70 2.38 8.55
N ILE A 99 3.62 2.68 9.46
CA ILE A 99 3.35 2.68 10.90
C ILE A 99 2.19 3.64 11.22
N LEU A 100 2.32 4.90 10.83
CA LEU A 100 1.35 5.93 11.18
C LEU A 100 0.00 5.72 10.48
N GLY A 101 0.01 5.29 9.22
CA GLY A 101 -1.23 4.97 8.51
C GLY A 101 -1.94 3.74 9.10
N THR A 102 -1.20 2.74 9.56
CA THR A 102 -1.80 1.58 10.24
C THR A 102 -2.40 1.97 11.58
N VAL A 103 -1.68 2.75 12.40
CA VAL A 103 -2.21 3.26 13.67
C VAL A 103 -3.48 4.08 13.45
N ALA A 104 -3.46 5.01 12.50
CA ALA A 104 -4.63 5.83 12.18
C ALA A 104 -5.81 4.97 11.67
N GLY A 105 -5.56 3.97 10.82
CA GLY A 105 -6.60 3.06 10.35
C GLY A 105 -7.17 2.18 11.46
N VAL A 106 -6.34 1.71 12.39
CA VAL A 106 -6.77 0.94 13.57
C VAL A 106 -7.67 1.79 14.46
N ILE A 107 -7.25 3.02 14.79
CA ILE A 107 -8.04 3.96 15.59
C ILE A 107 -9.37 4.26 14.91
N LEU A 108 -9.34 4.54 13.61
CA LEU A 108 -10.54 4.80 12.82
C LEU A 108 -11.52 3.62 12.89
N SER A 109 -11.05 2.40 12.61
CA SER A 109 -11.92 1.23 12.67
C SER A 109 -12.43 0.95 14.09
N ALA A 110 -11.58 1.06 15.11
CA ALA A 110 -11.99 0.82 16.49
C ALA A 110 -13.05 1.83 16.95
N PHE A 111 -12.90 3.10 16.56
CA PHE A 111 -13.91 4.12 16.78
C PHE A 111 -15.24 3.72 16.12
N PHE A 112 -15.24 3.45 14.81
CA PHE A 112 -16.47 3.09 14.11
C PHE A 112 -17.14 1.82 14.63
N ILE A 113 -16.37 0.76 14.93
CA ILE A 113 -16.89 -0.50 15.49
C ILE A 113 -17.54 -0.28 16.87
N SER A 114 -16.97 0.62 17.69
CA SER A 114 -17.52 0.92 19.02
C SER A 114 -18.89 1.61 18.97
N PHE A 115 -19.17 2.38 17.92
CA PHE A 115 -20.45 3.09 17.77
C PHE A 115 -21.46 2.34 16.89
N PHE A 116 -20.99 1.54 15.94
CA PHE A 116 -21.84 0.93 14.91
C PHE A 116 -21.61 -0.58 14.85
N GLN A 117 -22.49 -1.32 15.52
CA GLN A 117 -22.50 -2.79 15.49
C GLN A 117 -23.53 -3.35 14.50
N ASP A 118 -24.29 -2.50 13.80
CA ASP A 118 -25.22 -2.95 12.77
C ASP A 118 -24.43 -3.52 11.57
N PRO A 119 -24.66 -4.79 11.19
CA PRO A 119 -23.99 -5.43 10.05
C PRO A 119 -24.10 -4.62 8.75
N LYS A 120 -25.20 -3.89 8.54
CA LYS A 120 -25.40 -3.07 7.34
C LYS A 120 -24.41 -1.90 7.29
N ILE A 121 -24.11 -1.30 8.44
CA ILE A 121 -23.15 -0.19 8.53
C ILE A 121 -21.73 -0.72 8.32
N LEU A 122 -21.39 -1.88 8.90
CA LEU A 122 -20.11 -2.55 8.66
C LEU A 122 -19.90 -2.87 7.17
N ILE A 123 -20.91 -3.43 6.49
CA ILE A 123 -20.85 -3.70 5.04
C ILE A 123 -20.61 -2.40 4.27
N PHE A 124 -21.30 -1.31 4.63
CA PHE A 124 -21.10 -0.01 4.00
C PHE A 124 -19.68 0.52 4.22
N MET A 125 -19.12 0.40 5.43
CA MET A 125 -17.74 0.80 5.74
C MET A 125 -16.70 -0.03 4.96
N VAL A 126 -16.92 -1.35 4.85
CA VAL A 126 -16.11 -2.24 4.01
C VAL A 126 -16.17 -1.81 2.55
N PHE A 127 -17.35 -1.47 2.04
CA PHE A 127 -17.52 -0.97 0.67
C PHE A 127 -16.77 0.35 0.46
N CYS A 128 -16.95 1.32 1.35
CA CYS A 128 -16.26 2.60 1.27
C CYS A 128 -14.74 2.43 1.30
N THR A 129 -14.21 1.70 2.28
CA THR A 129 -12.76 1.47 2.41
C THR A 129 -12.19 0.70 1.22
N SER A 130 -12.91 -0.30 0.70
CA SER A 130 -12.51 -1.03 -0.52
C SER A 130 -12.49 -0.14 -1.77
N PHE A 131 -13.43 0.79 -1.88
CA PHE A 131 -13.47 1.76 -2.98
C PHE A 131 -12.33 2.77 -2.90
N PHE A 132 -12.05 3.30 -1.70
CA PHE A 132 -10.98 4.28 -1.50
C PHE A 132 -9.59 3.67 -1.54
N LEU A 133 -9.43 2.39 -1.20
CA LEU A 133 -8.14 1.70 -1.16
C LEU A 133 -7.28 1.87 -2.43
N PRO A 134 -7.74 1.48 -3.64
CA PRO A 134 -6.93 1.60 -4.86
C PRO A 134 -6.67 3.06 -5.24
N MET A 135 -7.63 3.95 -4.97
CA MET A 135 -7.46 5.40 -5.21
C MET A 135 -6.41 6.00 -4.26
N GLY A 136 -6.44 5.60 -2.99
CA GLY A 136 -5.48 5.99 -1.97
C GLY A 136 -4.08 5.49 -2.31
N LEU A 137 -3.91 4.19 -2.57
CA LEU A 137 -2.60 3.62 -2.89
C LEU A 137 -1.94 4.25 -4.12
N SER A 138 -2.71 4.71 -5.10
CA SER A 138 -2.20 5.36 -6.31
C SER A 138 -1.93 6.86 -6.16
N LYS A 139 -2.79 7.60 -5.45
CA LYS A 139 -2.70 9.07 -5.34
C LYS A 139 -2.05 9.56 -4.06
N ASN A 140 -2.35 8.95 -2.93
CA ASN A 140 -1.82 9.34 -1.63
C ASN A 140 -1.66 8.12 -0.72
N TYR A 141 -0.42 7.64 -0.64
CA TYR A 141 -0.08 6.42 0.08
C TYR A 141 -0.57 6.43 1.55
N TRP A 142 -0.65 7.60 2.19
CA TRP A 142 -1.26 7.75 3.52
C TRP A 142 -2.71 7.26 3.55
N ILE A 143 -3.54 7.77 2.66
CA ILE A 143 -4.97 7.42 2.58
C ILE A 143 -5.12 5.94 2.24
N GLY A 144 -4.30 5.42 1.32
CA GLY A 144 -4.30 4.00 0.97
C GLY A 144 -3.96 3.11 2.16
N ASN A 145 -2.96 3.49 2.97
CA ASN A 145 -2.53 2.68 4.10
C ASN A 145 -3.51 2.76 5.30
N VAL A 146 -4.18 3.89 5.50
CA VAL A 146 -5.30 4.00 6.45
C VAL A 146 -6.47 3.13 5.99
N ALA A 147 -6.83 3.21 4.70
CA ALA A 147 -7.94 2.44 4.13
C ALA A 147 -7.71 0.93 4.23
N ILE A 148 -6.50 0.42 3.92
CA ILE A 148 -6.21 -1.03 4.05
C ILE A 148 -6.18 -1.49 5.50
N ALA A 149 -5.73 -0.63 6.41
CA ALA A 149 -5.73 -0.93 7.83
C ALA A 149 -7.16 -1.07 8.36
N ALA A 150 -8.00 -0.06 8.12
CA ALA A 150 -9.40 -0.06 8.53
C ALA A 150 -10.21 -1.18 7.86
N LEU A 151 -10.02 -1.41 6.55
CA LEU A 151 -10.74 -2.43 5.78
C LEU A 151 -10.65 -3.82 6.42
N ILE A 152 -9.45 -4.26 6.78
CA ILE A 152 -9.24 -5.60 7.35
C ILE A 152 -9.90 -5.73 8.73
N LEU A 153 -9.90 -4.67 9.55
CA LEU A 153 -10.55 -4.73 10.86
C LEU A 153 -12.06 -4.73 10.74
N PHE A 154 -12.64 -3.95 9.82
CA PHE A 154 -14.06 -4.06 9.51
C PHE A 154 -14.43 -5.43 8.95
N PHE A 155 -13.58 -6.00 8.10
CA PHE A 155 -13.81 -7.34 7.54
C PHE A 155 -13.77 -8.42 8.63
N LEU A 156 -12.84 -8.31 9.58
CA LEU A 156 -12.75 -9.24 10.71
C LEU A 156 -13.95 -9.11 11.64
N GLU A 157 -14.36 -7.89 11.98
CA GLU A 157 -15.55 -7.64 12.80
C GLU A 157 -16.81 -8.17 12.10
N PHE A 158 -16.90 -8.01 10.78
CA PHE A 158 -18.00 -8.58 10.00
C PHE A 158 -17.99 -10.12 10.00
N ALA A 159 -16.81 -10.74 9.92
CA ALA A 159 -16.68 -12.20 9.92
C ALA A 159 -16.91 -12.82 11.31
N SER A 160 -16.57 -12.11 12.39
CA SER A 160 -16.73 -12.58 13.77
C SER A 160 -17.02 -11.40 14.71
N PRO A 161 -18.30 -10.98 14.80
CA PRO A 161 -18.72 -9.82 15.59
C PRO A 161 -18.35 -9.95 17.07
N GLN A 162 -17.86 -8.88 17.68
CA GLN A 162 -17.43 -8.79 19.08
C GLN A 162 -16.41 -9.86 19.51
N SER A 163 -15.63 -10.40 18.58
CA SER A 163 -14.61 -11.38 18.92
C SER A 163 -13.43 -10.71 19.65
N ILE A 164 -12.93 -11.38 20.70
CA ILE A 164 -11.66 -11.00 21.36
C ILE A 164 -10.51 -11.00 20.33
N GLU A 165 -10.63 -11.85 19.31
CA GLU A 165 -9.70 -11.95 18.18
C GLU A 165 -9.59 -10.65 17.39
N GLY A 166 -10.68 -9.88 17.23
CA GLY A 166 -10.69 -8.57 16.56
C GLY A 166 -9.77 -7.54 17.22
N HIS A 167 -9.93 -7.36 18.53
CA HIS A 167 -9.10 -6.45 19.32
C HIS A 167 -7.65 -6.92 19.40
N HIS A 168 -7.45 -8.23 19.55
CA HIS A 168 -6.12 -8.83 19.57
C HIS A 168 -5.40 -8.61 18.22
N LEU A 169 -6.09 -8.81 17.09
CA LEU A 169 -5.50 -8.59 15.76
C LEU A 169 -5.13 -7.12 15.54
N ALA A 170 -5.94 -6.18 15.99
CA ALA A 170 -5.64 -4.75 15.87
C ALA A 170 -4.31 -4.37 16.52
N TYR A 171 -4.06 -4.89 17.74
CA TYR A 171 -2.79 -4.72 18.44
C TYR A 171 -1.63 -5.36 17.69
N TRP A 172 -1.76 -6.65 17.32
CA TRP A 172 -0.71 -7.38 16.60
C TRP A 172 -0.36 -6.71 15.29
N ARG A 173 -1.34 -6.11 14.60
CA ARG A 173 -1.07 -5.41 13.36
C ARG A 173 -0.18 -4.20 13.52
N ILE A 174 -0.32 -3.44 14.61
CA ILE A 174 0.58 -2.31 14.88
C ILE A 174 1.99 -2.84 15.14
N VAL A 175 2.11 -3.92 15.92
CA VAL A 175 3.39 -4.56 16.23
C VAL A 175 4.06 -5.11 14.97
N ASP A 176 3.34 -5.89 14.16
CA ASP A 176 3.86 -6.53 12.95
C ASP A 176 4.31 -5.50 11.90
N ILE A 177 3.51 -4.45 11.68
CA ILE A 177 3.88 -3.36 10.78
C ILE A 177 5.10 -2.61 11.32
N SER A 178 5.17 -2.39 12.64
CA SER A 178 6.33 -1.73 13.25
C SER A 178 7.61 -2.55 13.07
N ILE A 179 7.58 -3.85 13.32
CA ILE A 179 8.72 -4.75 13.12
C ILE A 179 9.15 -4.76 11.65
N GLY A 180 8.21 -4.97 10.72
CA GLY A 180 8.53 -4.96 9.29
C GLY A 180 9.07 -3.62 8.80
N SER A 181 8.57 -2.50 9.34
CA SER A 181 9.07 -1.16 9.04
C SER A 181 10.47 -0.91 9.61
N ILE A 182 10.80 -1.44 10.79
CA ILE A 182 12.16 -1.40 11.36
C ILE A 182 13.13 -2.15 10.46
N VAL A 183 12.77 -3.36 10.03
CA VAL A 183 13.58 -4.14 9.07
C VAL A 183 13.82 -3.34 7.79
N GLY A 184 12.78 -2.67 7.29
CA GLY A 184 12.90 -1.78 6.12
C GLY A 184 13.86 -0.62 6.31
N VAL A 185 13.83 0.01 7.48
CA VAL A 185 14.77 1.09 7.83
C VAL A 185 16.19 0.55 7.90
N ILE A 186 16.40 -0.61 8.53
CA ILE A 186 17.70 -1.28 8.58
C ILE A 186 18.23 -1.55 7.16
N ALA A 187 17.39 -2.09 6.28
CA ALA A 187 17.74 -2.28 4.87
C ALA A 187 18.13 -0.97 4.19
N ALA A 188 17.35 0.09 4.40
CA ALA A 188 17.61 1.41 3.81
C ALA A 188 18.94 2.02 4.29
N LEU A 189 19.39 1.68 5.51
CA LEU A 189 20.71 2.06 6.01
C LEU A 189 21.82 1.27 5.30
N PHE A 190 21.69 -0.06 5.18
CA PHE A 190 22.67 -0.91 4.49
C PHE A 190 22.79 -0.65 2.98
N LEU A 191 21.71 -0.18 2.36
CA LEU A 191 21.69 0.20 0.94
C LEU A 191 22.24 1.62 0.69
N SER A 192 22.52 2.40 1.74
CA SER A 192 22.93 3.80 1.65
C SER A 192 24.36 4.00 1.15
N ASP A 193 25.25 3.04 1.39
CA ASP A 193 26.69 3.26 1.32
C ASP A 193 27.25 3.20 -0.11
N SER A 194 26.55 2.59 -1.07
CA SER A 194 27.07 2.45 -2.44
C SER A 194 26.75 3.62 -3.39
N SER A 195 25.83 4.51 -3.02
CA SER A 195 25.42 5.66 -3.86
C SER A 195 26.20 6.95 -3.62
N THR A 196 26.97 7.04 -2.53
CA THR A 196 27.72 8.24 -2.13
C THR A 196 29.21 8.21 -2.48
N GLN A 197 29.73 7.10 -3.02
CA GLN A 197 31.16 6.97 -3.38
C GLN A 197 31.52 7.43 -4.80
N ASN A 198 30.53 7.81 -5.64
CA ASN A 198 30.75 8.22 -7.03
C ASN A 198 30.28 9.67 -7.33
N ALA A 199 30.21 10.54 -6.32
CA ALA A 199 29.90 11.97 -6.48
C ALA A 199 31.16 12.82 -6.30
#